data_AF-A0A2I0CR82-F1
#
_entry.id   AF-A0A2I0CR82-F1
#
_cell.length_a   1.000
_cell.length_b   1.000
_cell.length_c   1.000
_cell.angle_alpha   90.00
_cell.angle_beta   90.00
_cell.angle_gamma   90.00
#
_symmetry.space_group_name_H-M   'P 1'
#
loop_
_entity.id
_entity.type
_entity.pdbx_description
1 polymer ?
#
loop_
_entity_poly.entity_id
_entity_poly.type
_entity_poly.pdbx_seq_one_letter_code
_entity_poly.pdbx_strand_id
1 'polypeptide(L)'
;MIEESRRRAYLSAMQVDCWLPRLSLPFAAPSRPDCLAEVVAAPSLTPPRPASAAPAPSAVPAEPALPGEVLARLPLRRPAPVARAPLETPDSPPEVPVEPVARPVTPRFTLQLYRAGACLLLVELPTGEPFQRRDPSYLLLKDLLRAAGLPDSPQLLGEPLRWPLLNSRDFDQGPQAARAVIEDLLYAQRERGEQWACLWLLGLPALRYAAGADSQDYLRELDLAQLGRAWALPGLELLIDEPQRKAALWQAMQGVQARWRDDEPG
;
A
#
# COMPACT_ATOMS: atom_id res chain seq x y z
N MET A 1 -11.82 -35.30 -29.11
CA MET A 1 -12.19 -34.57 -27.87
C MET A 1 -10.93 -34.46 -27.00
N ILE A 2 -10.12 -33.40 -27.20
CA ILE A 2 -8.81 -33.21 -26.53
C ILE A 2 -8.72 -31.80 -25.87
N GLU A 3 -9.79 -31.01 -25.90
CA GLU A 3 -9.72 -29.56 -25.60
C GLU A 3 -9.57 -29.21 -24.10
N GLU A 4 -10.24 -29.92 -23.20
CA GLU A 4 -10.31 -29.48 -21.79
C GLU A 4 -9.03 -29.79 -20.99
N SER A 5 -8.34 -30.88 -21.28
CA SER A 5 -7.05 -31.20 -20.64
C SER A 5 -5.97 -30.19 -21.03
N ARG A 6 -5.93 -29.80 -22.32
CA ARG A 6 -5.00 -28.80 -22.83
C ARG A 6 -5.29 -27.42 -22.23
N ARG A 7 -6.56 -27.05 -22.11
CA ARG A 7 -6.99 -25.81 -21.45
C ARG A 7 -6.55 -25.74 -20.00
N ARG A 8 -6.72 -26.83 -19.23
CA ARG A 8 -6.30 -26.90 -17.81
C ARG A 8 -4.80 -26.82 -17.64
N ALA A 9 -4.02 -27.48 -18.51
CA ALA A 9 -2.56 -27.39 -18.49
C ALA A 9 -2.09 -25.95 -18.78
N TYR A 10 -2.72 -25.27 -19.74
CA TYR A 10 -2.42 -23.87 -20.05
C TYR A 10 -2.76 -22.93 -18.88
N LEU A 11 -3.94 -23.08 -18.26
CA LEU A 11 -4.34 -22.26 -17.09
C LEU A 11 -3.41 -22.52 -15.89
N SER A 12 -3.01 -23.77 -15.67
CA SER A 12 -2.04 -24.10 -14.63
C SER A 12 -0.66 -23.48 -14.89
N ALA A 13 -0.19 -23.46 -16.15
CA ALA A 13 1.06 -22.77 -16.52
C ALA A 13 0.98 -21.25 -16.30
N MET A 14 -0.21 -20.67 -16.45
CA MET A 14 -0.53 -19.28 -16.14
C MET A 14 -0.75 -19.03 -14.64
N GLN A 15 -0.56 -20.04 -13.78
CA GLN A 15 -0.81 -19.99 -12.34
C GLN A 15 -2.26 -19.64 -11.96
N VAL A 16 -3.22 -20.00 -12.82
CA VAL A 16 -4.65 -19.84 -12.58
C VAL A 16 -5.24 -21.14 -12.07
N ASP A 17 -5.72 -21.13 -10.83
CA ASP A 17 -6.40 -22.27 -10.22
C ASP A 17 -7.77 -22.51 -10.85
N CYS A 18 -8.04 -23.75 -11.26
CA CYS A 18 -9.33 -24.17 -11.82
C CYS A 18 -10.09 -25.04 -10.82
N TRP A 19 -11.19 -24.53 -10.27
CA TRP A 19 -12.04 -25.27 -9.33
C TRP A 19 -13.19 -25.99 -10.05
N LEU A 20 -13.34 -27.30 -9.78
CA LEU A 20 -14.43 -28.11 -10.32
C LEU A 20 -15.24 -28.71 -9.14
N PRO A 21 -16.58 -28.60 -9.14
CA PRO A 21 -17.41 -29.23 -8.13
C PRO A 21 -17.31 -30.75 -8.21
N ARG A 22 -16.90 -31.38 -7.10
CA ARG A 22 -16.80 -32.84 -6.96
C ARG A 22 -18.12 -33.50 -6.54
N LEU A 23 -19.12 -32.70 -6.15
CA LEU A 23 -20.45 -33.15 -5.76
C LEU A 23 -21.45 -32.86 -6.87
N SER A 24 -22.30 -33.83 -7.19
CA SER A 24 -23.44 -33.61 -8.10
C SER A 24 -24.50 -32.79 -7.38
N LEU A 25 -24.81 -31.60 -7.90
CA LEU A 25 -25.88 -30.77 -7.38
C LEU A 25 -27.22 -31.16 -8.03
N PRO A 26 -28.34 -31.15 -7.29
CA PRO A 26 -29.65 -31.38 -7.89
C PRO A 26 -29.95 -30.28 -8.91
N PHE A 27 -30.51 -30.67 -10.07
CA PHE A 27 -30.83 -29.79 -11.21
C PHE A 27 -29.64 -29.22 -11.99
N ALA A 28 -28.39 -29.57 -11.66
CA ALA A 28 -27.21 -29.21 -12.45
C ALA A 28 -26.83 -30.32 -13.45
N ALA A 29 -26.26 -29.93 -14.59
CA ALA A 29 -25.68 -30.89 -15.51
C ALA A 29 -24.51 -31.65 -14.83
N PRO A 30 -24.38 -32.97 -15.02
CA PRO A 30 -23.32 -33.74 -14.40
C PRO A 30 -21.94 -33.29 -14.91
N SER A 31 -20.98 -33.18 -13.98
CA SER A 31 -19.58 -32.92 -14.32
C SER A 31 -19.07 -34.01 -15.27
N ARG A 32 -18.29 -33.61 -16.28
CA ARG A 32 -17.68 -34.57 -17.21
C ARG A 32 -16.67 -35.45 -16.47
N PRO A 33 -16.68 -36.78 -16.67
CA PRO A 33 -15.80 -37.69 -15.93
C PRO A 33 -14.32 -37.41 -16.21
N ASP A 34 -13.97 -37.02 -17.44
CA ASP A 34 -12.60 -36.65 -17.82
C ASP A 34 -12.06 -35.43 -17.05
N CYS A 35 -12.93 -34.56 -16.53
CA CYS A 35 -12.54 -33.41 -15.71
C CYS A 35 -12.28 -33.80 -14.25
N LEU A 36 -12.94 -34.87 -13.78
CA LEU A 36 -12.78 -35.43 -12.44
C LEU A 36 -11.60 -36.40 -12.32
N ALA A 37 -11.12 -36.93 -13.44
CA ALA A 37 -9.90 -37.71 -13.48
C ALA A 37 -8.71 -36.84 -13.04
N GLU A 38 -8.10 -37.20 -11.91
CA GLU A 38 -6.83 -36.60 -11.49
C GLU A 38 -5.77 -37.00 -12.52
N VAL A 39 -5.10 -36.00 -13.10
CA VAL A 39 -3.89 -36.24 -13.88
C VAL A 39 -2.86 -36.75 -12.89
N VAL A 40 -2.71 -38.07 -12.82
CA VAL A 40 -1.70 -38.74 -12.01
C VAL A 40 -0.34 -38.23 -12.49
N ALA A 41 0.30 -37.41 -11.66
CA ALA A 41 1.69 -37.04 -11.85
C ALA A 41 2.53 -38.33 -11.84
N ALA A 42 3.40 -38.49 -12.85
CA ALA A 42 4.30 -39.62 -12.94
C ALA A 42 5.12 -39.78 -11.64
N PRO A 43 5.39 -41.02 -11.18
CA PRO A 43 5.97 -41.24 -9.86
C PRO A 43 7.45 -40.85 -9.84
N SER A 44 7.78 -39.78 -9.12
CA SER A 44 9.14 -39.57 -8.60
C SER A 44 9.32 -40.43 -7.35
N LEU A 45 10.32 -41.31 -7.42
CA LEU A 45 10.76 -42.28 -6.42
C LEU A 45 10.94 -41.67 -5.01
N THR A 46 10.33 -42.31 -4.02
CA THR A 46 10.47 -42.05 -2.57
C THR A 46 11.86 -42.44 -2.05
N PRO A 47 12.28 -41.93 -0.86
CA PRO A 47 12.22 -42.79 0.33
C PRO A 47 11.70 -42.08 1.62
N PRO A 48 11.39 -42.85 2.69
CA PRO A 48 10.29 -42.55 3.62
C PRO A 48 10.72 -42.03 5.00
N ARG A 49 9.80 -41.40 5.73
CA ARG A 49 9.86 -41.22 7.20
C ARG A 49 8.45 -41.10 7.81
N PRO A 50 8.25 -41.46 9.09
CA PRO A 50 7.14 -42.28 9.51
C PRO A 50 6.01 -41.51 10.22
N ALA A 51 4.92 -42.25 10.37
CA ALA A 51 3.66 -41.94 11.04
C ALA A 51 3.77 -41.20 12.38
N SER A 52 2.82 -40.30 12.62
CA SER A 52 2.15 -40.19 13.91
C SER A 52 0.66 -39.90 13.69
N ALA A 53 -0.13 -40.53 14.55
CA ALA A 53 -1.55 -40.79 14.43
C ALA A 53 -2.44 -39.59 14.82
N ALA A 54 -3.69 -39.66 14.35
CA ALA A 54 -4.83 -38.87 14.80
C ALA A 54 -5.13 -39.09 16.31
N PRO A 55 -6.07 -38.33 16.91
CA PRO A 55 -7.48 -38.71 16.76
C PRO A 55 -8.47 -37.54 16.58
N ALA A 56 -9.67 -37.92 16.14
CA ALA A 56 -10.86 -37.10 15.96
C ALA A 56 -11.70 -37.00 17.28
N PRO A 57 -13.02 -36.71 17.25
CA PRO A 57 -13.65 -35.48 17.70
C PRO A 57 -14.50 -35.63 18.98
N SER A 58 -14.99 -34.53 19.57
CA SER A 58 -16.04 -34.61 20.60
C SER A 58 -17.07 -33.47 20.50
N ALA A 59 -18.27 -33.89 20.15
CA ALA A 59 -19.63 -33.48 20.53
C ALA A 59 -19.93 -32.10 21.17
N VAL A 60 -20.96 -31.46 20.59
CA VAL A 60 -21.98 -30.50 21.11
C VAL A 60 -22.65 -31.02 22.42
N PRO A 61 -23.46 -30.26 23.22
CA PRO A 61 -24.44 -29.18 22.90
C PRO A 61 -24.34 -27.98 23.90
N ALA A 62 -25.14 -26.89 23.95
CA ALA A 62 -26.54 -26.62 23.65
C ALA A 62 -26.80 -25.09 23.55
N GLU A 63 -27.88 -24.72 22.85
CA GLU A 63 -28.69 -23.48 22.97
C GLU A 63 -29.19 -23.24 24.42
N PRO A 64 -29.75 -22.06 24.83
CA PRO A 64 -30.57 -21.13 24.02
C PRO A 64 -30.42 -19.61 24.35
N ALA A 65 -31.14 -18.78 23.57
CA ALA A 65 -32.02 -17.68 24.02
C ALA A 65 -31.95 -16.41 23.14
N LEU A 66 -33.02 -16.17 22.39
CA LEU A 66 -33.45 -14.87 21.85
C LEU A 66 -33.86 -13.95 23.01
N PRO A 67 -33.66 -12.63 22.91
CA PRO A 67 -34.66 -11.70 22.36
C PRO A 67 -34.01 -10.63 21.43
N GLY A 68 -34.61 -10.09 20.37
CA GLY A 68 -35.98 -9.62 20.22
C GLY A 68 -36.10 -8.18 20.74
N GLU A 69 -35.75 -7.14 19.95
CA GLU A 69 -36.41 -5.81 20.00
C GLU A 69 -35.92 -4.78 18.94
N VAL A 70 -36.83 -4.52 18.00
CA VAL A 70 -37.29 -3.20 17.49
C VAL A 70 -36.24 -2.13 17.10
N LEU A 71 -35.96 -2.05 15.80
CA LEU A 71 -35.37 -0.88 15.12
C LEU A 71 -36.35 0.31 15.15
N ALA A 72 -36.16 1.22 16.10
CA ALA A 72 -36.82 2.52 16.14
C ALA A 72 -36.32 3.43 15.00
N ARG A 73 -37.23 3.71 14.06
CA ARG A 73 -37.10 4.68 12.99
C ARG A 73 -36.98 6.09 13.57
N LEU A 74 -35.86 6.78 13.33
CA LEU A 74 -35.75 8.22 13.59
C LEU A 74 -36.03 9.01 12.29
N PRO A 75 -36.95 9.99 12.31
CA PRO A 75 -37.47 10.63 11.10
C PRO A 75 -36.51 11.67 10.49
N LEU A 76 -36.29 11.55 9.18
CA LEU A 76 -35.66 12.57 8.33
C LEU A 76 -36.51 13.87 8.36
N ARG A 77 -35.99 14.92 9.01
CA ARG A 77 -36.53 16.28 8.87
C ARG A 77 -36.14 16.84 7.51
N ARG A 78 -37.13 16.95 6.62
CA ARG A 78 -37.06 17.74 5.38
C ARG A 78 -37.07 19.23 5.75
N PRO A 79 -36.11 20.06 5.30
CA PRO A 79 -36.31 21.50 5.31
C PRO A 79 -37.21 21.91 4.13
N ALA A 80 -38.22 22.71 4.44
CA ALA A 80 -39.15 23.30 3.47
C ALA A 80 -38.46 24.37 2.61
N PRO A 81 -38.91 24.58 1.36
CA PRO A 81 -38.35 25.58 0.46
C PRO A 81 -38.84 26.97 0.84
N VAL A 82 -37.91 27.90 1.09
CA VAL A 82 -38.23 29.33 1.19
C VAL A 82 -38.06 29.94 -0.19
N ALA A 83 -39.17 30.43 -0.73
CA ALA A 83 -39.24 31.16 -1.99
C ALA A 83 -38.37 32.43 -1.94
N ARG A 84 -37.60 32.68 -2.99
CA ARG A 84 -37.00 33.98 -3.29
C ARG A 84 -37.66 34.53 -4.54
N ALA A 85 -38.33 35.67 -4.40
CA ALA A 85 -38.76 36.49 -5.53
C ALA A 85 -37.55 37.31 -6.07
N PRO A 86 -37.55 37.68 -7.36
CA PRO A 86 -36.36 38.18 -8.07
C PRO A 86 -36.36 39.71 -8.20
N LEU A 87 -35.18 40.34 -8.05
CA LEU A 87 -34.88 41.72 -8.49
C LEU A 87 -33.38 41.73 -8.86
N GLU A 88 -33.06 41.71 -10.16
CA GLU A 88 -32.67 42.87 -10.99
C GLU A 88 -31.19 43.29 -10.83
N THR A 89 -30.42 43.01 -11.89
CA THR A 89 -29.13 43.62 -12.29
C THR A 89 -29.47 44.96 -12.96
N PRO A 90 -28.71 46.08 -12.84
CA PRO A 90 -27.30 46.23 -13.23
C PRO A 90 -26.48 47.08 -12.21
N ASP A 91 -25.14 47.06 -12.18
CA ASP A 91 -24.27 47.89 -13.02
C ASP A 91 -22.78 47.55 -12.70
N SER A 92 -21.94 47.38 -13.72
CA SER A 92 -20.46 47.44 -13.69
C SER A 92 -20.07 48.85 -14.19
N PRO A 93 -18.90 49.48 -13.89
CA PRO A 93 -17.52 48.93 -13.90
C PRO A 93 -16.56 49.67 -12.89
N PRO A 94 -15.20 49.59 -12.94
CA PRO A 94 -14.31 48.80 -13.78
C PRO A 94 -13.42 47.80 -13.03
N GLU A 95 -13.18 46.73 -13.79
CA GLU A 95 -12.29 45.61 -13.57
C GLU A 95 -10.83 46.09 -13.62
N VAL A 96 -10.18 46.11 -12.46
CA VAL A 96 -8.72 46.02 -12.40
C VAL A 96 -8.40 44.53 -12.61
N PRO A 97 -7.58 44.14 -13.60
CA PRO A 97 -7.22 42.75 -13.81
C PRO A 97 -6.37 42.29 -12.61
N VAL A 98 -7.02 41.76 -11.58
CA VAL A 98 -6.33 40.93 -10.60
C VAL A 98 -6.08 39.62 -11.32
N GLU A 99 -4.84 39.43 -11.78
CA GLU A 99 -4.34 38.11 -12.17
C GLU A 99 -4.89 37.10 -11.17
N PRO A 100 -5.57 36.02 -11.61
CA PRO A 100 -6.02 35.01 -10.69
C PRO A 100 -4.77 34.41 -10.08
N VAL A 101 -4.45 34.82 -8.84
CA VAL A 101 -3.50 34.15 -7.97
C VAL A 101 -3.88 32.69 -8.02
N ALA A 102 -3.06 31.90 -8.72
CA ALA A 102 -3.30 30.49 -8.92
C ALA A 102 -3.50 29.88 -7.53
N ARG A 103 -4.73 29.44 -7.25
CA ARG A 103 -5.04 28.85 -5.95
C ARG A 103 -4.03 27.74 -5.72
N PRO A 104 -3.29 27.72 -4.59
CA PRO A 104 -2.33 26.66 -4.34
C PRO A 104 -3.09 25.34 -4.38
N VAL A 105 -2.75 24.49 -5.35
CA VAL A 105 -3.36 23.17 -5.48
C VAL A 105 -2.98 22.39 -4.24
N THR A 106 -3.95 22.14 -3.35
CA THR A 106 -3.75 21.32 -2.16
C THR A 106 -3.33 19.93 -2.62
N PRO A 107 -2.09 19.48 -2.30
CA PRO A 107 -1.68 18.16 -2.69
C PRO A 107 -2.53 17.10 -1.99
N ARG A 108 -2.58 15.91 -2.56
CA ARG A 108 -3.28 14.77 -1.95
C ARG A 108 -2.35 13.58 -2.01
N PHE A 109 -1.97 13.08 -0.85
CA PHE A 109 -1.09 11.93 -0.74
C PHE A 109 -1.25 11.30 0.63
N THR A 110 -0.84 10.04 0.75
CA THR A 110 -0.70 9.38 2.04
C THR A 110 0.73 8.85 2.16
N LEU A 111 1.39 9.15 3.27
CA LEU A 111 2.73 8.66 3.58
C LEU A 111 2.71 7.84 4.86
N GLN A 112 3.54 6.81 4.92
CA GLN A 112 3.74 6.01 6.12
C GLN A 112 5.21 5.87 6.41
N LEU A 113 5.58 5.97 7.70
CA LEU A 113 6.92 5.68 8.15
C LEU A 113 7.06 4.21 8.56
N TYR A 114 8.19 3.64 8.19
CA TYR A 114 8.62 2.30 8.58
C TYR A 114 10.06 2.31 9.04
N ARG A 115 10.40 1.39 9.96
CA ARG A 115 11.76 1.14 10.43
C ARG A 115 12.25 -0.22 9.94
N ALA A 116 13.44 -0.27 9.35
CA ALA A 116 14.12 -1.53 9.05
C ALA A 116 15.61 -1.44 9.40
N GLY A 117 16.05 -2.15 10.45
CA GLY A 117 17.48 -2.32 10.77
C GLY A 117 18.16 -1.02 11.20
N ALA A 118 19.02 -0.45 10.35
CA ALA A 118 19.62 0.88 10.52
C ALA A 118 19.00 1.96 9.61
N CYS A 119 17.96 1.64 8.83
CA CYS A 119 17.29 2.57 7.91
C CYS A 119 15.88 2.95 8.37
N LEU A 120 15.52 4.20 8.09
CA LEU A 120 14.16 4.72 8.18
C LEU A 120 13.58 4.79 6.77
N LEU A 121 12.29 4.49 6.59
CA LEU A 121 11.64 4.50 5.28
C LEU A 121 10.39 5.37 5.33
N LEU A 122 10.25 6.29 4.39
CA LEU A 122 9.05 7.07 4.15
C LEU A 122 8.42 6.60 2.84
N VAL A 123 7.27 5.92 2.93
CA VAL A 123 6.65 5.23 1.79
C VAL A 123 5.34 5.92 1.40
N GLU A 124 5.15 6.14 0.10
CA GLU A 124 3.88 6.55 -0.50
C GLU A 124 2.87 5.40 -0.57
N LEU A 125 1.64 5.67 -0.12
CA LEU A 125 0.51 4.75 -0.18
C LEU A 125 -0.57 5.36 -1.09
N PRO A 126 -0.67 4.93 -2.35
CA PRO A 126 -1.59 5.52 -3.32
C PRO A 126 -3.06 5.23 -2.98
N THR A 127 -3.32 4.10 -2.31
CA THR A 127 -4.66 3.72 -1.82
C THR A 127 -5.05 4.43 -0.52
N GLY A 128 -4.09 5.02 0.21
CA GLY A 128 -4.30 5.61 1.53
C GLY A 128 -4.51 4.60 2.67
N GLU A 129 -4.48 3.30 2.36
CA GLU A 129 -4.58 2.21 3.33
C GLU A 129 -3.18 1.68 3.67
N PRO A 130 -2.92 1.28 4.93
CA PRO A 130 -1.66 0.65 5.31
C PRO A 130 -1.48 -0.68 4.58
N PHE A 131 -0.21 -1.06 4.34
CA PHE A 131 0.09 -2.32 3.66
C PHE A 131 -0.49 -3.55 4.36
N GLN A 132 -1.18 -4.36 3.57
CA GLN A 132 -1.58 -5.72 3.93
C GLN A 132 -0.45 -6.69 3.58
N ARG A 133 -0.35 -7.80 4.32
CA ARG A 133 0.73 -8.79 4.14
C ARG A 133 0.78 -9.41 2.74
N ARG A 134 -0.35 -9.41 2.01
CA ARG A 134 -0.48 -10.00 0.67
C ARG A 134 -0.36 -8.97 -0.46
N ASP A 135 -0.19 -7.68 -0.13
CA ASP A 135 -0.11 -6.64 -1.16
C ASP A 135 1.19 -6.76 -1.96
N PRO A 136 1.13 -6.64 -3.30
CA PRO A 136 2.32 -6.79 -4.15
C PRO A 136 3.38 -5.73 -3.84
N SER A 137 2.97 -4.49 -3.52
CA SER A 137 3.88 -3.43 -3.08
C SER A 137 4.58 -3.74 -1.77
N TYR A 138 3.89 -4.38 -0.82
CA TYR A 138 4.51 -4.81 0.43
C TYR A 138 5.50 -5.95 0.21
N LEU A 139 5.16 -6.92 -0.64
CA LEU A 139 6.08 -8.01 -1.00
C LEU A 139 7.33 -7.47 -1.70
N LEU A 140 7.17 -6.53 -2.64
CA LEU A 140 8.29 -5.85 -3.29
C LEU A 140 9.16 -5.09 -2.28
N LEU A 141 8.56 -4.38 -1.34
CA LEU A 141 9.29 -3.68 -0.28
C LEU A 141 10.12 -4.67 0.55
N LYS A 142 9.54 -5.82 0.93
CA LYS A 142 10.28 -6.87 1.64
C LYS A 142 11.44 -7.42 0.83
N ASP A 143 11.24 -7.66 -0.46
CA ASP A 143 12.29 -8.14 -1.35
C ASP A 143 13.41 -7.10 -1.50
N LEU A 144 13.07 -5.81 -1.58
CA LEU A 144 14.06 -4.72 -1.59
C LEU A 144 14.87 -4.66 -0.29
N LEU A 145 14.21 -4.76 0.87
CA LEU A 145 14.88 -4.78 2.17
C LEU A 145 15.83 -5.98 2.29
N ARG A 146 15.36 -7.17 1.89
CA ARG A 146 16.18 -8.38 1.85
C ARG A 146 17.40 -8.21 0.94
N ALA A 147 17.19 -7.63 -0.25
CA ALA A 147 18.23 -7.42 -1.23
C ALA A 147 19.26 -6.37 -0.75
N ALA A 148 18.84 -5.40 0.06
CA ALA A 148 19.70 -4.42 0.73
C ALA A 148 20.43 -4.97 1.97
N GLY A 149 20.15 -6.21 2.40
CA GLY A 149 20.69 -6.79 3.63
C GLY A 149 20.05 -6.25 4.92
N LEU A 150 18.88 -5.63 4.83
CA LEU A 150 18.09 -5.15 5.96
C LEU A 150 17.08 -6.22 6.41
N PRO A 151 16.55 -6.15 7.65
CA PRO A 151 15.51 -7.07 8.09
C PRO A 151 14.26 -6.95 7.19
N ASP A 152 13.74 -8.09 6.74
CA ASP A 152 12.59 -8.16 5.83
C ASP A 152 11.23 -7.94 6.53
N SER A 153 11.26 -7.59 7.83
CA SER A 153 10.11 -7.21 8.65
C SER A 153 10.18 -5.72 9.01
N PRO A 154 9.75 -4.81 8.11
CA PRO A 154 9.68 -3.39 8.42
C PRO A 154 8.67 -3.14 9.55
N GLN A 155 9.08 -2.43 10.60
CA GLN A 155 8.21 -2.05 11.72
C GLN A 155 7.46 -0.77 11.37
N LEU A 156 6.14 -0.77 11.55
CA LEU A 156 5.30 0.40 11.33
C LEU A 156 5.57 1.46 12.41
N LEU A 157 5.83 2.70 12.01
CA LEU A 157 6.01 3.81 12.94
C LEU A 157 4.82 4.78 12.84
N GLY A 158 4.02 4.82 13.91
CA GLY A 158 2.88 5.73 14.02
C GLY A 158 1.77 5.46 12.99
N GLU A 159 0.86 6.43 12.88
CA GLU A 159 -0.27 6.40 11.96
C GLU A 159 0.10 6.93 10.56
N PRO A 160 -0.60 6.50 9.49
CA PRO A 160 -0.38 7.02 8.15
C PRO A 160 -0.74 8.51 8.07
N LEU A 161 0.20 9.30 7.58
CA LEU A 161 0.03 10.73 7.33
C LEU A 161 -0.80 10.93 6.06
N ARG A 162 -2.08 11.26 6.23
CA ARG A 162 -3.00 11.58 5.13
C ARG A 162 -3.07 13.08 4.92
N TRP A 163 -2.66 13.55 3.75
CA TRP A 163 -2.74 14.95 3.35
C TRP A 163 -3.85 15.14 2.30
N PRO A 164 -4.72 16.16 2.42
CA PRO A 164 -4.83 17.17 3.48
C PRO A 164 -5.21 16.60 4.85
N LEU A 165 -4.68 17.20 5.92
CA LEU A 165 -4.97 16.82 7.32
C LEU A 165 -6.42 17.16 7.70
N LEU A 166 -6.93 18.28 7.19
CA LEU A 166 -8.26 18.79 7.48
C LEU A 166 -9.02 19.04 6.19
N ASN A 167 -10.31 18.72 6.19
CA ASN A 167 -11.19 19.07 5.07
C ASN A 167 -11.68 20.54 5.12
N SER A 168 -11.18 21.32 6.08
CA SER A 168 -11.54 22.73 6.25
C SER A 168 -10.72 23.63 5.33
N ARG A 169 -11.40 24.60 4.70
CA ARG A 169 -10.76 25.62 3.85
C ARG A 169 -9.99 26.70 4.61
N ASP A 170 -10.14 26.76 5.93
CA ASP A 170 -9.59 27.85 6.74
C ASP A 170 -8.09 27.70 7.03
N PHE A 171 -7.54 26.50 6.82
CA PHE A 171 -6.12 26.22 7.05
C PHE A 171 -5.35 26.14 5.74
N ASP A 172 -4.18 26.78 5.69
CA ASP A 172 -3.25 26.65 4.57
C ASP A 172 -2.64 25.25 4.57
N GLN A 173 -3.11 24.43 3.65
CA GLN A 173 -2.62 23.08 3.42
C GLN A 173 -1.89 22.98 2.06
N GLY A 174 -1.24 24.07 1.68
CA GLY A 174 -0.38 24.13 0.50
C GLY A 174 0.86 23.22 0.58
N PRO A 175 1.64 23.15 -0.50
CA PRO A 175 2.83 22.29 -0.58
C PRO A 175 3.92 22.63 0.44
N GLN A 176 4.03 23.91 0.85
CA GLN A 176 5.00 24.33 1.87
C GLN A 176 4.60 23.83 3.27
N ALA A 177 3.31 23.88 3.61
CA ALA A 177 2.80 23.36 4.87
C ALA A 177 2.99 21.83 4.97
N ALA A 178 2.76 21.11 3.86
CA ALA A 178 2.99 19.67 3.79
C ALA A 178 4.46 19.30 4.08
N ARG A 179 5.40 20.08 3.52
CA ARG A 179 6.83 19.92 3.74
C ARG A 179 7.21 20.17 5.20
N ALA A 180 6.75 21.27 5.79
CA ALA A 180 7.02 21.59 7.20
C ALA A 180 6.56 20.46 8.13
N VAL A 181 5.36 19.92 7.91
CA VAL A 181 4.81 18.82 8.73
C VAL A 181 5.63 17.53 8.59
N ILE A 182 6.11 17.22 7.39
CA ILE A 182 6.95 16.03 7.16
C ILE A 182 8.35 16.21 7.77
N GLU A 183 8.94 17.39 7.62
CA GLU A 183 10.21 17.75 8.26
C GLU A 183 10.08 17.62 9.78
N ASP A 184 9.04 18.23 10.39
CA ASP A 184 8.76 18.15 11.82
C ASP A 184 8.57 16.70 12.29
N LEU A 185 7.87 15.86 11.51
CA LEU A 185 7.70 14.44 11.81
C LEU A 185 9.06 13.73 11.85
N LEU A 186 9.91 13.95 10.83
CA LEU A 186 11.25 13.35 10.78
C LEU A 186 12.14 13.85 11.92
N TYR A 187 12.09 15.14 12.27
CA TYR A 187 12.81 15.67 13.42
C TYR A 187 12.33 15.04 14.74
N ALA A 188 11.03 14.91 14.93
CA ALA A 188 10.46 14.26 16.11
C ALA A 188 10.91 12.80 16.25
N GLN A 189 11.08 12.07 15.14
CA GLN A 189 11.62 10.71 15.18
C GLN A 189 13.09 10.70 15.62
N ARG A 190 13.90 11.66 15.13
CA ARG A 190 15.30 11.81 15.54
C ARG A 190 15.43 12.11 17.04
N GLU A 191 14.57 12.98 17.57
CA GLU A 191 14.54 13.36 18.99
C GLU A 191 14.11 12.21 19.91
N ARG A 192 13.26 11.30 19.43
CA ARG A 192 12.86 10.08 20.16
C ARG A 192 14.01 9.06 20.30
N GLY A 193 15.19 9.36 19.78
CA GLY A 193 16.36 8.50 19.86
C GLY A 193 16.43 7.46 18.74
N GLU A 194 15.60 7.58 17.71
CA GLU A 194 15.76 6.76 16.50
C GLU A 194 16.99 7.24 15.74
N GLN A 195 18.08 6.48 15.86
CA GLN A 195 19.24 6.66 15.00
C GLN A 195 19.02 5.83 13.73
N TRP A 196 19.23 6.48 12.59
CA TRP A 196 19.26 5.83 11.28
C TRP A 196 20.48 6.29 10.49
N ALA A 197 21.11 5.33 9.80
CA ALA A 197 22.22 5.58 8.89
C ALA A 197 21.73 6.21 7.57
N CYS A 198 20.52 5.85 7.11
CA CYS A 198 19.96 6.32 5.85
C CYS A 198 18.42 6.36 5.90
N LEU A 199 17.83 7.40 5.28
CA LEU A 199 16.39 7.55 5.08
C LEU A 199 16.02 7.16 3.63
N TRP A 200 15.13 6.20 3.43
CA TRP A 200 14.63 5.88 2.10
C TRP A 200 13.36 6.68 1.82
N LEU A 201 13.33 7.41 0.70
CA LEU A 201 12.18 8.18 0.25
C LEU A 201 11.53 7.47 -0.93
N LEU A 202 10.46 6.70 -0.69
CA LEU A 202 9.79 5.91 -1.70
C LEU A 202 8.54 6.64 -2.20
N GLY A 203 8.57 7.03 -3.48
CA GLY A 203 7.46 7.73 -4.12
C GLY A 203 7.71 9.22 -4.28
N LEU A 204 6.98 9.84 -5.20
CA LEU A 204 7.18 11.25 -5.54
C LEU A 204 6.80 12.20 -4.39
N PRO A 205 5.69 11.99 -3.65
CA PRO A 205 5.35 12.83 -2.51
C PRO A 205 6.40 12.73 -1.39
N ALA A 206 6.91 11.53 -1.10
CA ALA A 206 7.96 11.36 -0.09
C ALA A 206 9.21 12.16 -0.48
N LEU A 207 9.64 12.06 -1.74
CA LEU A 207 10.80 12.77 -2.26
C LEU A 207 10.61 14.30 -2.25
N ARG A 208 9.50 14.77 -2.81
CA ARG A 208 9.21 16.20 -2.98
C ARG A 208 8.99 16.92 -1.67
N TYR A 209 8.29 16.30 -0.73
CA TYR A 209 7.96 16.96 0.53
C TYR A 209 8.98 16.72 1.64
N ALA A 210 9.77 15.64 1.61
CA ALA A 210 10.85 15.46 2.59
C ALA A 210 12.18 16.10 2.13
N ALA A 211 12.49 16.08 0.82
CA ALA A 211 13.78 16.55 0.30
C ALA A 211 13.69 17.76 -0.64
N GLY A 212 12.49 18.14 -1.10
CA GLY A 212 12.36 19.19 -2.12
C GLY A 212 12.91 18.78 -3.49
N ALA A 213 13.01 17.48 -3.76
CA ALA A 213 13.53 16.91 -4.99
C ALA A 213 12.39 16.36 -5.87
N ASP A 214 12.69 16.07 -7.13
CA ASP A 214 11.70 15.65 -8.13
C ASP A 214 12.02 14.28 -8.72
N SER A 215 11.14 13.77 -9.59
CA SER A 215 11.30 12.48 -10.28
C SER A 215 12.63 12.30 -11.05
N GLN A 216 13.33 13.39 -11.35
CA GLN A 216 14.65 13.34 -12.01
C GLN A 216 15.76 12.87 -11.07
N ASP A 217 15.56 12.99 -9.76
CA ASP A 217 16.53 12.64 -8.73
C ASP A 217 16.36 11.20 -8.24
N TYR A 218 15.48 10.41 -8.85
CA TYR A 218 15.36 9.00 -8.50
C TYR A 218 16.71 8.27 -8.59
N LEU A 219 16.92 7.36 -7.65
CA LEU A 219 18.10 6.54 -7.45
C LEU A 219 19.35 7.30 -6.99
N ARG A 220 19.23 8.61 -6.68
CA ARG A 220 20.32 9.41 -6.14
C ARG A 220 20.28 9.49 -4.62
N GLU A 221 21.45 9.69 -4.01
CA GLU A 221 21.57 10.11 -2.62
C GLU A 221 21.35 11.63 -2.52
N LEU A 222 20.55 12.04 -1.55
CA LEU A 222 20.28 13.42 -1.19
C LEU A 222 20.76 13.67 0.23
N ASP A 223 21.34 14.83 0.49
CA ASP A 223 21.75 15.22 1.84
C ASP A 223 20.65 16.10 2.47
N LEU A 224 20.06 15.63 3.58
CA LEU A 224 19.03 16.34 4.33
C LEU A 224 19.60 17.09 5.54
N ALA A 225 20.84 17.55 5.44
CA ALA A 225 21.54 18.37 6.42
C ALA A 225 21.47 17.82 7.86
N GLN A 226 20.42 18.17 8.61
CA GLN A 226 20.24 17.72 10.00
C GLN A 226 19.59 16.34 10.14
N LEU A 227 18.89 15.83 9.12
CA LEU A 227 18.26 14.51 9.14
C LEU A 227 19.17 13.39 8.62
N GLY A 228 20.34 13.73 8.07
CA GLY A 228 21.30 12.80 7.48
C GLY A 228 21.05 12.57 5.99
N ARG A 229 21.51 11.43 5.47
CA ARG A 229 21.39 11.10 4.04
C ARG A 229 20.06 10.43 3.73
N ALA A 230 19.42 10.87 2.66
CA ALA A 230 18.27 10.23 2.07
C ALA A 230 18.63 9.53 0.76
N TRP A 231 17.96 8.43 0.46
CA TRP A 231 18.03 7.76 -0.83
C TRP A 231 16.69 7.89 -1.54
N ALA A 232 16.71 8.53 -2.71
CA ALA A 232 15.51 8.79 -3.50
C ALA A 232 15.11 7.55 -4.30
N LEU A 233 13.90 7.07 -4.10
CA LEU A 233 13.38 5.87 -4.75
C LEU A 233 12.06 6.17 -5.47
N PRO A 234 11.83 5.56 -6.65
CA PRO A 234 10.51 5.57 -7.25
C PRO A 234 9.47 4.89 -6.33
N GLY A 235 8.20 5.22 -6.53
CA GLY A 235 7.11 4.58 -5.80
C GLY A 235 7.05 3.07 -6.08
N LEU A 236 6.57 2.30 -5.11
CA LEU A 236 6.52 0.83 -5.22
C LEU A 236 5.61 0.38 -6.37
N GLU A 237 4.46 1.02 -6.57
CA GLU A 237 3.58 0.75 -7.73
C GLU A 237 4.30 1.01 -9.06
N LEU A 238 5.04 2.13 -9.17
CA LEU A 238 5.80 2.43 -10.40
C LEU A 238 6.86 1.35 -10.69
N LEU A 239 7.50 0.81 -9.65
CA LEU A 239 8.46 -0.28 -9.79
C LEU A 239 7.80 -1.61 -10.17
N ILE A 240 6.53 -1.82 -9.79
CA ILE A 240 5.74 -2.97 -10.22
C ILE A 240 5.36 -2.83 -11.69
N ASP A 241 4.87 -1.66 -12.08
CA ASP A 241 4.40 -1.37 -13.43
C ASP A 241 5.55 -1.34 -14.46
N GLU A 242 6.71 -0.80 -14.07
CA GLU A 242 7.89 -0.66 -14.93
C GLU A 242 9.07 -1.52 -14.43
N PRO A 243 9.05 -2.84 -14.64
CA PRO A 243 10.05 -3.76 -14.11
C PRO A 243 11.47 -3.49 -14.64
N GLN A 244 11.61 -2.80 -15.78
CA GLN A 244 12.92 -2.42 -16.34
C GLN A 244 13.70 -1.50 -15.40
N ARG A 245 13.02 -0.71 -14.55
CA ARG A 245 13.65 0.17 -13.57
C ARG A 245 14.37 -0.58 -12.45
N LYS A 246 13.98 -1.83 -12.17
CA LYS A 246 14.55 -2.62 -11.06
C LYS A 246 16.04 -2.90 -11.26
N ALA A 247 16.51 -3.04 -12.50
CA ALA A 247 17.92 -3.23 -12.79
C ALA A 247 18.76 -2.00 -12.40
N ALA A 248 18.29 -0.80 -12.76
CA ALA A 248 18.95 0.45 -12.38
C ALA A 248 18.87 0.67 -10.86
N LEU A 249 17.74 0.35 -10.23
CA LEU A 249 17.58 0.42 -8.78
C LEU A 249 18.58 -0.48 -8.05
N TRP A 250 18.73 -1.73 -8.51
CA TRP A 250 19.66 -2.67 -7.91
C TRP A 250 21.11 -2.16 -7.99
N GLN A 251 21.53 -1.64 -9.14
CA GLN A 251 22.87 -1.06 -9.32
C GLN A 251 23.09 0.14 -8.38
N ALA A 252 22.12 1.04 -8.28
CA ALA A 252 22.20 2.18 -7.36
C ALA A 252 22.27 1.70 -5.90
N MET A 253 21.45 0.73 -5.52
CA MET A 253 21.41 0.18 -4.17
C MET A 253 22.73 -0.45 -3.75
N GLN A 254 23.42 -1.14 -4.66
CA GLN A 254 24.74 -1.72 -4.38
C GLN A 254 25.79 -0.67 -3.99
N GLY A 255 25.69 0.55 -4.51
CA GLY A 255 26.57 1.66 -4.14
C GLY A 255 26.28 2.25 -2.77
N VAL A 256 24.99 2.35 -2.40
CA VAL A 256 24.58 2.97 -1.12
C VAL A 256 24.57 1.98 0.04
N GLN A 257 24.39 0.67 -0.22
CA GLN A 257 24.17 -0.33 0.82
C GLN A 257 25.31 -0.51 1.83
N ALA A 258 26.54 -0.11 1.50
CA ALA A 258 27.63 -0.12 2.46
C ALA A 258 27.28 0.71 3.71
N ARG A 259 26.58 1.84 3.53
CA ARG A 259 26.29 2.81 4.60
C ARG A 259 25.52 2.25 5.78
N TRP A 260 24.50 1.44 5.52
CA TRP A 260 23.67 0.86 6.59
C TRP A 260 24.11 -0.53 7.00
N ARG A 261 25.06 -1.14 6.28
CA ARG A 261 25.68 -2.40 6.66
C ARG A 261 26.87 -2.19 7.59
N ASP A 262 27.60 -1.09 7.41
CA ASP A 262 28.73 -0.73 8.26
C ASP A 262 28.30 -0.15 9.63
N ASP A 263 27.02 0.22 9.77
CA ASP A 263 26.41 0.74 10.99
C ASP A 263 25.79 -0.38 11.87
N GLU A 264 26.12 -1.66 11.64
CA GLU A 264 25.77 -2.72 12.60
C GLU A 264 26.58 -2.53 13.89
N PRO A 265 25.92 -2.25 15.04
CA PRO A 265 26.59 -2.36 16.31
C PRO A 265 26.85 -3.86 16.56
N GLY A 266 28.13 -4.26 16.54
CA GLY A 266 28.57 -5.59 16.93
C GLY A 266 28.30 -5.92 18.39
#